data_AF-A0A511H5I4-F1
#
_entry.id   AF-A0A511H5I4-F1
#
_cell.length_a   1.000
_cell.length_b   1.000
_cell.length_c   1.000
_cell.angle_alpha   90.00
_cell.angle_beta   90.00
_cell.angle_gamma   90.00
#
_symmetry.space_group_name_H-M   'P 1'
#
loop_
_entity.id
_entity.type
_entity.pdbx_description
1 polymer ?
#
loop_
_entity_poly.entity_id
_entity_poly.type
_entity_poly.pdbx_seq_one_letter_code
_entity_poly.pdbx_strand_id
1 'polypeptide(L)'
;MKAHHDLLVELHALLQKNGWTHINEGPGAIVLWAHSPGGGPRVIFEAKTLGRHEVHQTRAALAQLFEYRHEHGSKEDELCLVVNRRLSNKRERLLAALGISVIWHDGLRFSTSHGASKTWLTKIVGAR
;
A
#
# COMPACT_ATOMS: atom_id res chain seq x y z
N MET A 1 15.39 -3.78 -9.30
CA MET A 1 14.59 -2.70 -9.94
C MET A 1 13.36 -3.24 -10.66
N LYS A 2 13.47 -4.20 -11.60
CA LYS A 2 12.31 -4.77 -12.32
C LYS A 2 11.16 -5.25 -11.41
N ALA A 3 11.44 -6.10 -10.42
CA ALA A 3 10.39 -6.63 -9.53
C ALA A 3 9.64 -5.58 -8.69
N HIS A 4 10.27 -4.43 -8.41
CA HIS A 4 9.59 -3.34 -7.70
C HIS A 4 8.71 -2.54 -8.64
N HIS A 5 9.22 -2.24 -9.85
CA HIS A 5 8.44 -1.59 -10.89
C HIS A 5 7.23 -2.44 -11.32
N ASP A 6 7.41 -3.75 -11.52
CA ASP A 6 6.32 -4.68 -11.86
C ASP A 6 5.20 -4.62 -10.80
N LEU A 7 5.56 -4.60 -9.50
CA LEU A 7 4.59 -4.50 -8.40
C LEU A 7 3.80 -3.18 -8.43
N LEU A 8 4.45 -2.07 -8.79
CA LEU A 8 3.78 -0.77 -8.93
C LEU A 8 2.85 -0.73 -10.15
N VAL A 9 3.26 -1.32 -11.27
CA VAL A 9 2.42 -1.43 -12.48
C VAL A 9 1.17 -2.27 -12.19
N GLU A 10 1.33 -3.40 -11.52
CA GLU A 10 0.20 -4.26 -11.12
C GLU A 10 -0.73 -3.56 -10.13
N LEU A 11 -0.17 -2.82 -9.16
CA LEU A 11 -0.95 -2.01 -8.23
C LEU A 11 -1.74 -0.91 -8.96
N HIS A 12 -1.09 -0.18 -9.88
CA HIS A 12 -1.75 0.85 -10.66
C HIS A 12 -2.92 0.29 -11.47
N ALA A 13 -2.71 -0.83 -12.16
CA ALA A 13 -3.75 -1.53 -12.91
C ALA A 13 -4.91 -1.97 -11.99
N LEU A 14 -4.61 -2.49 -10.78
CA LEU A 14 -5.61 -2.86 -9.80
C LEU A 14 -6.45 -1.66 -9.35
N LEU A 15 -5.81 -0.54 -9.03
CA LEU A 15 -6.48 0.68 -8.60
C LEU A 15 -7.41 1.21 -9.71
N GLN A 16 -6.92 1.29 -10.94
CA GLN A 16 -7.73 1.71 -12.09
C GLN A 16 -8.93 0.78 -12.31
N LYS A 17 -8.71 -0.54 -12.30
CA LYS A 17 -9.78 -1.53 -12.49
C LYS A 17 -10.89 -1.39 -11.45
N ASN A 18 -10.56 -0.99 -10.23
CA ASN A 18 -11.51 -0.83 -9.13
C ASN A 18 -12.01 0.62 -8.97
N GLY A 19 -11.86 1.47 -9.99
CA GLY A 19 -12.45 2.81 -10.03
C GLY A 19 -11.79 3.84 -9.11
N TRP A 20 -10.55 3.60 -8.68
CA TRP A 20 -9.76 4.59 -7.95
C TRP A 20 -9.38 5.73 -8.90
N THR A 21 -9.35 6.94 -8.37
CA THR A 21 -9.07 8.17 -9.14
C THR A 21 -7.86 8.90 -8.59
N HIS A 22 -7.35 9.88 -9.35
CA HIS A 22 -6.18 10.68 -8.99
C HIS A 22 -4.96 9.82 -8.59
N ILE A 23 -4.75 8.74 -9.35
CA ILE A 23 -3.58 7.87 -9.19
C ILE A 23 -2.39 8.63 -9.73
N ASN A 24 -1.50 9.08 -8.86
CA ASN A 24 -0.29 9.80 -9.26
C ASN A 24 0.94 9.20 -8.58
N GLU A 25 2.05 9.27 -9.28
CA GLU A 25 3.37 9.05 -8.70
C GLU A 25 3.76 10.27 -7.85
N GLY A 26 4.17 10.02 -6.61
CA GLY A 26 4.71 11.07 -5.74
C GLY A 26 6.12 11.49 -6.16
N PRO A 27 6.66 12.58 -5.56
CA PRO A 27 8.04 12.99 -5.78
C PRO A 27 9.01 11.82 -5.50
N GLY A 28 9.81 11.45 -6.50
CA GLY A 28 10.74 10.31 -6.42
C GLY A 28 10.28 9.00 -7.05
N ALA A 29 9.10 8.95 -7.70
CA ALA A 29 8.61 7.85 -8.57
C ALA A 29 8.48 6.45 -7.93
N ILE A 30 8.52 6.35 -6.59
CA ILE A 30 8.44 5.10 -5.83
C ILE A 30 7.15 5.03 -4.98
N VAL A 31 6.45 6.15 -4.86
CA VAL A 31 5.19 6.33 -4.14
C VAL A 31 4.04 6.45 -5.11
N LEU A 32 2.90 5.84 -4.76
CA LEU A 32 1.62 6.14 -5.38
C LEU A 32 0.68 6.73 -4.33
N TRP A 33 -0.14 7.71 -4.71
CA TRP A 33 -1.36 8.01 -3.96
C TRP A 33 -2.57 7.92 -4.87
N ALA A 34 -3.73 7.60 -4.30
CA ALA A 34 -4.98 7.51 -5.03
C ALA A 34 -6.18 7.77 -4.12
N HIS A 35 -7.30 8.22 -4.69
CA HIS A 35 -8.56 8.39 -3.98
C HIS A 35 -9.43 7.15 -4.10
N SER A 36 -9.96 6.71 -2.96
CA SER A 36 -10.87 5.58 -2.90
C SER A 36 -12.22 5.92 -3.57
N PRO A 37 -12.84 4.97 -4.30
CA PRO A 37 -14.10 5.21 -5.00
C PRO A 37 -15.24 5.68 -4.09
N GLY A 38 -16.10 6.54 -4.63
CA GLY A 38 -17.30 7.04 -3.94
C GLY A 38 -17.00 8.10 -2.87
N GLY A 39 -15.99 8.96 -3.11
CA GLY A 39 -15.60 10.01 -2.16
C GLY A 39 -14.89 9.47 -0.91
N GLY A 40 -14.27 8.30 -1.00
CA GLY A 40 -13.51 7.73 0.11
C GLY A 40 -12.17 8.46 0.33
N PRO A 41 -11.38 8.02 1.33
CA PRO A 41 -10.14 8.69 1.68
C PRO A 41 -9.12 8.61 0.55
N ARG A 42 -8.18 9.56 0.55
CA ARG A 42 -6.93 9.42 -0.18
C ARG A 42 -6.02 8.46 0.58
N VAL A 43 -5.36 7.57 -0.16
CA VAL A 43 -4.44 6.56 0.38
C VAL A 43 -3.08 6.77 -0.23
N ILE A 44 -2.04 6.78 0.61
CA ILE A 44 -0.63 6.80 0.22
C ILE A 44 -0.10 5.37 0.28
N PHE A 45 0.47 4.91 -0.82
CA PHE A 45 1.01 3.58 -1.03
C PHE A 45 2.53 3.62 -1.13
N GLU A 46 3.20 2.75 -0.37
CA GLU A 46 4.64 2.49 -0.47
C GLU A 46 4.85 1.04 -0.84
N ALA A 47 5.58 0.78 -1.94
CA ALA A 47 5.82 -0.56 -2.43
C ALA A 47 7.20 -1.09 -2.01
N LYS A 48 7.27 -2.28 -1.39
CA LYS A 48 8.54 -2.94 -1.04
C LYS A 48 8.62 -4.36 -1.56
N THR A 49 9.76 -4.69 -2.17
CA THR A 49 10.10 -6.09 -2.47
C THR A 49 10.82 -6.72 -1.28
N LEU A 50 10.22 -7.77 -0.73
CA LEU A 50 10.70 -8.46 0.45
C LEU A 50 11.61 -9.61 0.02
N GLY A 51 12.92 -9.43 0.21
CA GLY A 51 13.92 -10.50 0.18
C GLY A 51 14.13 -11.12 1.56
N ARG A 52 15.38 -11.38 1.94
CA ARG A 52 15.76 -11.81 3.31
C ARG A 52 15.63 -10.70 4.37
N HIS A 53 15.22 -9.50 3.98
CA HIS A 53 15.31 -8.28 4.77
C HIS A 53 13.93 -7.70 5.14
N GLU A 54 12.94 -8.54 5.49
CA GLU A 54 11.58 -8.10 5.84
C GLU A 54 11.58 -6.98 6.90
N VAL A 55 12.36 -7.13 7.96
CA VAL A 55 12.45 -6.14 9.06
C VAL A 55 13.00 -4.80 8.57
N HIS A 56 14.00 -4.83 7.69
CA HIS A 56 14.59 -3.61 7.15
C HIS A 56 13.60 -2.90 6.22
N GLN A 57 12.98 -3.65 5.31
CA GLN A 57 12.02 -3.09 4.35
C GLN A 57 10.78 -2.53 5.03
N THR A 58 10.26 -3.21 6.06
CA THR A 58 9.12 -2.72 6.83
C THR A 58 9.45 -1.47 7.65
N ARG A 59 10.67 -1.36 8.19
CA ARG A 59 11.13 -0.13 8.87
C ARG A 59 11.29 1.04 7.90
N ALA A 60 11.89 0.79 6.73
CA ALA A 60 12.04 1.81 5.70
C ALA A 60 10.67 2.32 5.23
N ALA A 61 9.74 1.39 4.92
CA ALA A 61 8.39 1.76 4.50
C ALA A 61 7.63 2.55 5.57
N LEU A 62 7.80 2.20 6.85
CA LEU A 62 7.17 2.93 7.95
C LEU A 62 7.65 4.39 7.99
N ALA A 63 8.97 4.61 7.94
CA ALA A 63 9.52 5.97 7.95
C ALA A 63 9.01 6.77 6.75
N GLN A 64 9.12 6.19 5.55
CA GLN A 64 8.71 6.80 4.31
C GLN A 64 7.22 7.14 4.27
N LEU A 65 6.33 6.22 4.66
CA LEU A 65 4.88 6.50 4.67
C LEU A 65 4.50 7.66 5.58
N PHE A 66 5.13 7.76 6.76
CA PHE A 66 4.89 8.89 7.67
C PHE A 66 5.50 10.20 7.14
N GLU A 67 6.68 10.13 6.55
CA GLU A 67 7.35 11.27 5.90
C GLU A 67 6.51 11.81 4.75
N TYR A 68 6.08 10.97 3.81
CA TYR A 68 5.23 11.37 2.68
C TYR A 68 3.92 11.97 3.13
N ARG A 69 3.30 11.41 4.18
CA ARG A 69 2.08 11.99 4.75
C ARG A 69 2.32 13.36 5.37
N HIS A 70 3.49 13.55 5.98
CA HIS A 70 3.85 14.83 6.60
C HIS A 70 4.16 15.90 5.54
N GLU A 71 4.95 15.56 4.53
CA GLU A 71 5.49 16.53 3.56
C GLU A 71 4.56 16.81 2.38
N HIS A 72 3.78 15.82 1.96
CA HIS A 72 2.94 15.87 0.75
C HIS A 72 1.48 15.47 1.01
N GLY A 73 1.21 15.02 2.23
CA GLY A 73 -0.07 14.48 2.64
C GLY A 73 -0.93 15.43 3.45
N SER A 74 -1.97 14.85 4.05
CA SER A 74 -2.71 15.41 5.17
C SER A 74 -2.81 14.36 6.28
N LYS A 75 -3.17 14.78 7.50
CA LYS A 75 -3.30 13.85 8.65
C LYS A 75 -4.41 12.81 8.45
N GLU A 76 -5.36 13.09 7.58
CA GLU A 76 -6.48 12.22 7.19
C GLU A 76 -6.09 11.18 6.14
N ASP A 77 -4.92 11.34 5.48
CA ASP A 77 -4.47 10.35 4.52
C ASP A 77 -4.20 9.01 5.20
N GLU A 78 -4.74 7.98 4.57
CA GLU A 78 -4.58 6.60 5.00
C GLU A 78 -3.29 6.01 4.40
N LEU A 79 -2.62 5.16 5.17
CA LEU A 79 -1.32 4.61 4.79
C LEU A 79 -1.44 3.14 4.42
N CYS A 80 -0.75 2.74 3.35
CA CYS A 80 -0.74 1.38 2.85
C CYS A 80 0.67 0.94 2.45
N LEU A 81 1.14 -0.17 3.02
CA LEU A 81 2.31 -0.89 2.55
C LEU A 81 1.91 -1.96 1.54
N VAL A 82 2.53 -1.92 0.37
CA VAL A 82 2.36 -2.90 -0.70
C VAL A 82 3.61 -3.77 -0.80
N VAL A 83 3.46 -5.09 -0.73
CA VAL A 83 4.61 -6.01 -0.73
C VAL A 83 4.44 -7.19 -1.68
N ASN A 84 5.54 -7.75 -2.18
CA ASN A 84 5.50 -8.89 -3.12
C ASN A 84 5.40 -10.27 -2.46
N ARG A 85 5.06 -10.33 -1.16
CA ARG A 85 4.76 -11.56 -0.41
C ARG A 85 4.17 -11.19 0.93
N ARG A 86 3.51 -12.16 1.58
CA ARG A 86 2.97 -11.98 2.93
C ARG A 86 4.08 -11.67 3.95
N LEU A 87 3.78 -10.76 4.87
CA LEU A 87 4.62 -10.42 6.02
C LEU A 87 4.46 -11.47 7.13
N SER A 88 5.42 -11.51 8.06
CA SER A 88 5.20 -12.20 9.33
C SER A 88 4.03 -11.59 10.12
N ASN A 89 3.25 -12.43 10.82
CA ASN A 89 2.13 -12.00 11.66
C ASN A 89 2.53 -10.91 12.68
N LYS A 90 3.77 -10.95 13.19
CA LYS A 90 4.29 -9.94 14.12
C LYS A 90 4.39 -8.55 13.45
N ARG A 91 4.79 -8.50 12.18
CA ARG A 91 4.88 -7.25 11.43
C ARG A 91 3.53 -6.74 10.97
N GLU A 92 2.63 -7.62 10.53
CA GLU A 92 1.25 -7.25 10.21
C GLU A 92 0.57 -6.58 11.42
N ARG A 93 0.69 -7.18 12.62
CA ARG A 93 0.13 -6.59 13.85
C ARG A 93 0.75 -5.24 14.22
N LEU A 94 2.06 -5.08 14.07
CA LEU A 94 2.73 -3.81 14.34
C LEU A 94 2.22 -2.71 13.40
N LEU A 95 2.17 -2.99 12.09
CA LEU A 95 1.73 -2.01 11.09
C LEU A 95 0.27 -1.64 11.32
N ALA A 96 -0.59 -2.62 11.62
CA ALA A 96 -1.98 -2.38 11.97
C ALA A 96 -2.12 -1.47 13.21
N ALA A 97 -1.33 -1.71 14.27
CA ALA A 97 -1.33 -0.88 15.47
C ALA A 97 -0.89 0.58 15.21
N LEU A 98 -0.14 0.81 14.13
CA LEU A 98 0.29 2.14 13.67
C LEU A 98 -0.66 2.74 12.62
N GLY A 99 -1.79 2.09 12.34
CA GLY A 99 -2.77 2.53 11.35
C GLY A 99 -2.33 2.30 9.89
N ILE A 100 -1.28 1.52 9.65
CA ILE A 100 -0.79 1.18 8.31
C ILE A 100 -1.45 -0.13 7.84
N SER A 101 -2.20 -0.04 6.75
CA SER A 101 -2.76 -1.19 6.06
C SER A 101 -1.67 -1.94 5.28
N VAL A 102 -1.83 -3.26 5.08
CA VAL A 102 -0.91 -4.04 4.25
C VAL A 102 -1.69 -4.80 3.18
N ILE A 103 -1.26 -4.62 1.93
CA ILE A 103 -1.63 -5.48 0.81
C ILE A 103 -0.39 -6.21 0.30
N TRP A 104 -0.55 -7.45 -0.12
CA TRP A 104 0.53 -8.26 -0.65
C TRP A 104 0.14 -8.97 -1.94
N HIS A 105 1.11 -9.16 -2.83
CA HIS A 105 0.96 -9.88 -4.09
C HIS A 105 1.67 -11.24 -4.00
N ASP A 106 1.02 -12.36 -4.33
CA ASP A 106 1.66 -13.69 -4.40
C ASP A 106 2.31 -14.01 -5.75
N GLY A 107 2.23 -13.09 -6.72
CA GLY A 107 2.61 -13.33 -8.11
C GLY A 107 1.42 -13.65 -9.02
N LEU A 108 0.22 -13.82 -8.46
CA LEU A 108 -1.02 -13.99 -9.22
C LEU A 108 -2.05 -12.91 -8.91
N ARG A 109 -2.18 -12.53 -7.63
CA ARG A 109 -3.18 -11.56 -7.20
C ARG A 109 -2.75 -10.81 -5.94
N PHE A 110 -3.36 -9.64 -5.76
CA PHE A 110 -3.31 -8.93 -4.49
C PHE A 110 -4.22 -9.60 -3.45
N SER A 111 -3.80 -9.53 -2.20
CA SER A 111 -4.50 -9.98 -1.01
C SER A 111 -4.27 -8.98 0.12
N THR A 112 -5.21 -8.88 1.06
CA THR A 112 -5.07 -8.03 2.24
C THR A 112 -4.61 -8.82 3.46
N SER A 113 -3.91 -8.15 4.38
CA SER A 113 -3.66 -8.69 5.71
C SER A 113 -4.95 -8.74 6.55
N HIS A 114 -5.10 -9.77 7.37
CA HIS A 114 -6.23 -9.88 8.29
C HIS A 114 -6.13 -8.79 9.38
N GLY A 115 -7.20 -8.02 9.58
CA GLY A 115 -7.31 -7.04 10.67
C GLY A 115 -7.46 -5.58 10.22
N ALA A 116 -7.41 -5.31 8.92
CA ALA A 116 -7.60 -3.96 8.44
C ALA A 116 -9.10 -3.65 8.25
N SER A 117 -9.70 -2.99 9.25
CA SER A 117 -11.12 -2.60 9.33
C SER A 117 -11.54 -1.52 8.32
N LYS A 118 -10.64 -1.12 7.41
CA LYS A 118 -10.87 0.03 6.53
C LYS A 118 -11.75 -0.38 5.35
N THR A 119 -12.87 0.33 5.21
CA THR A 119 -13.87 0.12 4.15
C THR A 119 -13.31 0.27 2.73
N TRP A 120 -12.18 0.96 2.54
CA TRP A 120 -11.53 1.09 1.24
C TRP A 120 -10.67 -0.12 0.84
N LEU A 121 -10.20 -0.94 1.79
CA LEU A 121 -9.37 -2.10 1.47
C LEU A 121 -10.14 -3.20 0.76
N THR A 122 -11.40 -3.38 1.15
CA THR A 122 -12.31 -4.32 0.46
C THR A 122 -12.56 -3.87 -0.97
N LYS A 123 -12.53 -2.56 -1.26
CA LYS A 123 -12.65 -2.01 -2.62
C LYS A 123 -11.38 -2.14 -3.47
N ILE A 124 -10.22 -2.46 -2.88
CA ILE A 124 -8.98 -2.73 -3.62
C ILE A 124 -8.94 -4.17 -4.11
N VAL A 125 -9.28 -5.13 -3.25
CA VAL A 125 -9.11 -6.56 -3.54
C VAL A 125 -10.44 -7.24 -3.88
N GLY A 126 -11.56 -6.53 -3.72
CA GLY A 126 -12.91 -7.04 -3.89
C GLY A 126 -13.74 -6.22 -4.88
N ALA A 127 -13.60 -6.54 -6.15
CA ALA A 127 -14.77 -6.87 -6.96
C ALA A 127 -14.58 -8.33 -7.38
N ARG A 128 -15.35 -9.24 -6.78
CA ARG A 128 -15.59 -10.56 -7.38
C ARG A 128 -16.54 -10.37 -8.56
#